data_AF-A0A958NA67-F1
#
_entry.id   AF-A0A958NA67-F1
#
_cell.length_a   1.000
_cell.length_b   1.000
_cell.length_c   1.000
_cell.angle_alpha   90.00
_cell.angle_beta   90.00
_cell.angle_gamma   90.00
#
_symmetry.space_group_name_H-M   'P 1'
#
loop_
_entity.id
_entity.type
_entity.pdbx_description
1 polymer ?
#
loop_
_entity_poly.entity_id
_entity_poly.type
_entity_poly.pdbx_seq_one_letter_code
_entity_poly.pdbx_strand_id
1 'polypeptide(L)'
;MQRTLVLLKERNHYFGKFKTINESELIRLSGGDFSNIDVFYKTRENILNMVAHLEDMIEKRLNSNETEDDVTVEMKSILVETLKEKDRLIKTILAQDLEILDYIEKEKNKIIIDLKTLTTGRKALSAYQHSTPLHRLDEEL
;
A
#
# COMPACT_ATOMS: atom_id res chain seq x y z
N MET A 1 2.88 33.89 7.32
CA MET A 1 3.13 32.70 8.17
C MET A 1 1.86 31.93 8.58
N GLN A 2 0.78 32.57 9.02
CA GLN A 2 -0.40 31.85 9.56
C GLN A 2 -1.05 30.88 8.56
N ARG A 3 -1.14 31.29 7.30
CA ARG A 3 -1.77 30.47 6.26
C ARG A 3 -0.83 29.40 5.67
N THR A 4 0.49 29.55 5.81
CA THR A 4 1.45 28.45 5.61
C THR A 4 1.24 27.35 6.64
N LEU A 5 1.00 27.74 7.91
CA LEU A 5 0.71 26.78 8.97
C LEU A 5 -0.59 26.00 8.72
N VAL A 6 -1.61 26.64 8.14
CA VAL A 6 -2.84 25.96 7.71
C VAL A 6 -2.54 24.89 6.67
N LEU A 7 -1.76 25.21 5.62
CA LEU A 7 -1.38 24.24 4.59
C LEU A 7 -0.58 23.07 5.16
N LEU A 8 0.36 23.33 6.09
CA LEU A 8 1.15 22.29 6.75
C LEU A 8 0.27 21.34 7.58
N LYS A 9 -0.72 21.87 8.30
CA LYS A 9 -1.68 21.07 9.07
C LYS A 9 -2.61 20.27 8.16
N GLU A 10 -3.08 20.86 7.07
CA GLU A 10 -3.91 20.19 6.08
C GLU A 10 -3.16 19.02 5.41
N ARG A 11 -1.88 19.22 5.07
CA ARG A 11 -1.02 18.14 4.59
C ARG A 11 -0.92 17.00 5.62
N ASN A 12 -0.68 17.31 6.89
CA ASN A 12 -0.62 16.29 7.94
C ASN A 12 -1.95 15.55 8.08
N HIS A 13 -3.09 16.24 7.89
CA HIS A 13 -4.40 15.60 7.87
C HIS A 13 -4.53 14.58 6.72
N TYR A 14 -4.02 14.88 5.53
CA TYR A 14 -3.98 13.91 4.42
C TYR A 14 -3.04 12.73 4.70
N PHE A 15 -1.88 12.95 5.33
CA PHE A 15 -1.04 11.84 5.81
C PHE A 15 -1.75 10.99 6.86
N GLY A 16 -2.52 11.60 7.77
CA GLY A 16 -3.37 10.89 8.72
C GLY A 16 -4.39 9.98 8.01
N LYS A 17 -5.07 10.50 6.97
CA LYS A 17 -5.97 9.69 6.13
C LYS A 17 -5.25 8.54 5.45
N PHE A 18 -4.07 8.79 4.90
CA PHE A 18 -3.25 7.76 4.25
C PHE A 18 -2.91 6.62 5.22
N LYS A 19 -2.46 6.97 6.44
CA LYS A 19 -2.20 6.02 7.53
C LYS A 19 -3.45 5.19 7.85
N THR A 20 -4.62 5.81 8.00
CA THR A 20 -5.87 5.10 8.32
C THR A 20 -6.30 4.12 7.22
N ILE A 21 -6.09 4.48 5.95
CA ILE A 21 -6.36 3.59 4.83
C ILE A 21 -5.40 2.39 4.86
N ASN A 22 -4.11 2.62 5.13
CA ASN A 22 -3.15 1.53 5.34
C ASN A 22 -3.55 0.60 6.49
N GLU A 23 -3.99 1.14 7.63
CA GLU A 23 -4.46 0.33 8.78
C GLU A 23 -5.65 -0.55 8.40
N SER A 24 -6.61 0.01 7.66
CA SER A 24 -7.80 -0.71 7.22
C SER A 24 -7.43 -1.84 6.25
N GLU A 25 -6.48 -1.58 5.34
CA GLU A 25 -6.03 -2.59 4.38
C GLU A 25 -5.22 -3.69 5.06
N LEU A 26 -4.34 -3.35 6.01
CA LEU A 26 -3.59 -4.34 6.80
C LEU A 26 -4.51 -5.35 7.49
N ILE A 27 -5.63 -4.90 8.04
CA ILE A 27 -6.64 -5.80 8.63
C ILE A 27 -7.18 -6.77 7.57
N ARG A 28 -7.50 -6.30 6.37
CA ARG A 28 -8.01 -7.14 5.28
C ARG A 28 -6.97 -8.13 4.76
N LEU A 29 -5.74 -7.67 4.53
CA LEU A 29 -4.63 -8.50 4.05
C LEU A 29 -4.28 -9.58 5.06
N SER A 30 -4.30 -9.27 6.36
CA SER A 30 -4.10 -10.27 7.42
C SER A 30 -5.17 -11.37 7.43
N GLY A 31 -6.38 -11.04 6.96
CA GLY A 31 -7.49 -11.98 6.74
C GLY A 31 -7.41 -12.74 5.41
N GLY A 32 -6.38 -12.50 4.58
CA GLY A 32 -6.23 -13.11 3.27
C GLY A 32 -7.15 -12.52 2.18
N ASP A 33 -7.78 -11.37 2.44
CA ASP A 33 -8.62 -10.68 1.46
C ASP A 33 -7.84 -9.66 0.65
N PHE A 34 -7.49 -10.02 -0.59
CA PHE A 34 -6.77 -9.17 -1.55
C PHE A 34 -7.69 -8.57 -2.63
N SER A 35 -9.01 -8.72 -2.50
CA SER A 35 -9.97 -8.43 -3.58
C SER A 35 -10.04 -6.96 -4.03
N ASN A 36 -9.64 -6.01 -3.18
CA ASN A 36 -9.75 -4.58 -3.46
C ASN A 36 -8.39 -3.88 -3.52
N ILE A 37 -7.31 -4.63 -3.78
CA ILE A 37 -5.95 -4.08 -3.78
C ILE A 37 -5.78 -2.92 -4.77
N ASP A 38 -6.43 -2.99 -5.94
CA ASP A 38 -6.40 -1.93 -6.95
C ASP A 38 -7.09 -0.64 -6.46
N VAL A 39 -8.23 -0.79 -5.78
CA VAL A 39 -8.97 0.34 -5.19
C VAL A 39 -8.14 0.98 -4.09
N PHE A 40 -7.49 0.16 -3.26
CA PHE A 40 -6.55 0.62 -2.23
C PHE A 40 -5.40 1.45 -2.83
N TYR A 41 -4.70 0.94 -3.86
CA TYR A 41 -3.63 1.67 -4.53
C TYR A 41 -4.11 2.99 -5.13
N LYS A 42 -5.22 2.97 -5.87
CA LYS A 42 -5.80 4.18 -6.48
C LYS A 42 -6.18 5.23 -5.43
N THR A 43 -6.71 4.79 -4.29
CA THR A 43 -7.08 5.71 -3.20
C THR A 43 -5.85 6.37 -2.58
N ARG A 44 -4.76 5.60 -2.40
CA ARG A 44 -3.48 6.11 -1.91
C ARG A 44 -2.85 7.09 -2.89
N GLU A 45 -2.85 6.78 -4.18
CA GLU A 45 -2.36 7.66 -5.23
C GLU A 45 -3.09 9.01 -5.23
N ASN A 46 -4.43 8.99 -5.12
CA ASN A 46 -5.22 10.22 -5.03
C ASN A 46 -4.84 11.08 -3.81
N ILE A 47 -4.56 10.47 -2.66
CA ILE A 47 -4.12 11.21 -1.46
C ILE A 47 -2.73 11.79 -1.68
N LEU A 48 -1.80 11.04 -2.28
CA LEU A 48 -0.46 11.55 -2.59
C LEU A 48 -0.51 12.72 -3.58
N ASN A 49 -1.43 12.68 -4.56
CA ASN A 49 -1.65 13.80 -5.46
C ASN A 49 -2.12 15.07 -4.72
N MET A 50 -3.02 14.91 -3.74
CA MET A 50 -3.45 16.04 -2.89
C MET A 50 -2.29 16.58 -2.04
N VAL A 51 -1.48 15.69 -1.44
CA VAL A 51 -0.28 16.06 -0.68
C VAL A 51 0.73 16.80 -1.57
N ALA A 52 0.98 16.30 -2.78
CA ALA A 52 1.90 16.93 -3.73
C ALA A 52 1.44 18.34 -4.12
N HIS A 53 0.14 18.52 -4.36
CA HIS A 53 -0.44 19.84 -4.61
C HIS A 53 -0.26 20.79 -3.41
N LEU A 54 -0.48 20.30 -2.19
CA LEU A 54 -0.28 21.10 -0.97
C LEU A 54 1.19 21.49 -0.78
N GLU A 55 2.14 20.59 -1.06
CA GLU A 55 3.57 20.88 -0.99
C GLU A 55 3.99 21.94 -2.02
N ASP A 56 3.50 21.87 -3.26
CA ASP A 56 3.72 22.90 -4.27
C ASP A 56 3.16 24.27 -3.84
N MET A 57 1.98 24.31 -3.23
CA MET A 57 1.42 25.55 -2.66
C MET A 57 2.27 26.11 -1.50
N ILE A 58 2.79 25.24 -0.64
CA ILE A 58 3.68 25.62 0.47
C ILE A 58 4.98 26.21 -0.09
N GLU A 59 5.60 25.52 -1.05
CA GLU A 59 6.85 25.94 -1.68
C GLU A 59 6.71 27.29 -2.38
N LYS A 60 5.69 27.45 -3.23
CA LYS A 60 5.40 28.72 -3.92
C LYS A 60 5.28 29.88 -2.94
N ARG A 61 4.67 29.65 -1.78
CA ARG A 61 4.48 30.67 -0.75
C ARG A 61 5.75 30.97 0.04
N LEU A 62 6.59 29.98 0.30
CA LEU A 62 7.88 30.19 0.94
C LEU A 62 8.81 30.99 0.01
N ASN A 63 8.71 30.77 -1.30
CA ASN A 63 9.53 31.43 -2.30
C ASN A 63 9.01 32.81 -2.74
N SER A 64 7.72 33.13 -2.53
CA SER A 64 7.13 34.36 -3.05
C SER A 64 7.55 35.64 -2.32
N ASN A 65 8.37 35.58 -1.26
CA ASN A 65 8.74 36.72 -0.40
C ASN A 65 7.53 37.56 0.07
N GLU A 66 6.31 37.02 -0.03
CA GLU A 66 5.09 37.67 0.39
C GLU A 66 5.02 37.63 1.92
N THR A 67 5.50 38.73 2.48
CA THR A 67 5.26 39.28 3.82
C THR A 67 5.90 38.56 5.02
N GLU A 68 6.76 39.35 5.67
CA GLU A 68 6.97 39.42 7.11
C GLU A 68 5.61 39.51 7.85
N ASP A 69 4.89 38.39 7.97
CA ASP A 69 3.91 38.26 9.05
C ASP A 69 4.71 38.23 10.35
N ASP A 70 4.33 39.04 11.34
CA ASP A 70 4.91 39.03 12.68
C ASP A 70 4.90 37.60 13.24
N VAL A 71 6.09 36.99 13.26
CA VAL A 71 6.24 35.60 13.68
C VAL A 71 6.26 35.56 15.20
N THR A 72 5.12 35.22 15.80
CA THR A 72 5.05 35.04 17.25
C THR A 72 5.81 33.79 17.70
N VAL A 73 6.25 33.78 18.95
CA VAL A 73 6.89 32.60 19.58
C VAL A 73 5.94 31.39 19.56
N GLU A 74 4.65 31.63 19.75
CA GLU A 74 3.60 30.60 19.67
C GLU A 74 3.53 29.97 18.28
N MET A 75 3.55 30.77 17.20
CA MET A 75 3.54 30.26 15.83
C MET A 75 4.76 29.38 15.53
N LYS A 76 5.95 29.74 16.03
CA LYS A 76 7.15 28.91 15.89
C LYS A 76 6.98 27.57 16.61
N SER A 77 6.41 27.57 17.81
CA SER A 77 6.13 26.35 18.56
C SER A 77 5.19 25.42 17.80
N ILE A 78 4.06 25.95 17.31
CA ILE A 78 3.09 25.16 16.55
C ILE A 78 3.70 24.63 15.24
N LEU A 79 4.53 25.42 14.57
CA LEU A 79 5.25 24.99 13.37
C LEU A 79 6.15 23.79 13.66
N VAL A 80 6.96 23.84 14.72
CA VAL A 80 7.85 22.75 15.12
C VAL A 80 7.05 21.48 15.42
N GLU A 81 5.95 21.59 16.17
CA GLU A 81 5.11 20.42 16.45
C GLU A 81 4.44 19.85 15.18
N THR A 82 3.99 20.72 14.27
CA THR A 82 3.41 20.31 12.97
C THR A 82 4.45 19.54 12.13
N LEU A 83 5.71 19.96 12.14
CA LEU A 83 6.78 19.25 11.42
C LEU A 83 7.13 17.92 12.08
N LYS A 84 7.20 17.86 13.42
CA LYS A 84 7.39 16.60 14.15
C LYS A 84 6.28 15.61 13.89
N GLU A 85 5.03 16.07 13.85
CA GLU A 85 3.87 15.24 13.52
C GLU A 85 4.00 14.64 12.11
N LYS A 86 4.38 15.44 11.11
CA LYS A 86 4.67 14.95 9.75
C LYS A 86 5.67 13.79 9.78
N ASP A 87 6.78 13.95 10.49
CA ASP A 87 7.82 12.93 10.54
C ASP A 87 7.34 11.65 11.24
N ARG A 88 6.52 11.76 12.29
CA ARG A 88 5.89 10.61 12.96
C ARG A 88 4.93 9.87 12.02
N LEU A 89 4.09 10.61 11.30
CA LEU A 89 3.14 10.05 10.35
C LEU A 89 3.87 9.30 9.23
N ILE A 90 4.89 9.92 8.61
CA ILE A 90 5.67 9.30 7.53
C ILE A 90 6.35 8.03 8.01
N LYS A 91 7.00 8.04 9.19
CA LYS A 91 7.63 6.83 9.76
C LYS A 91 6.63 5.69 9.95
N THR A 92 5.43 6.03 10.42
CA THR A 92 4.36 5.05 10.63
C THR A 92 3.87 4.48 9.30
N ILE A 93 3.62 5.34 8.31
CA ILE A 93 3.19 4.94 6.97
C ILE A 93 4.22 4.02 6.32
N LEU A 94 5.52 4.34 6.41
CA LEU A 94 6.58 3.50 5.86
C LEU A 94 6.63 2.12 6.52
N ALA A 95 6.45 2.04 7.84
CA ALA A 95 6.38 0.77 8.53
C ALA A 95 5.17 -0.07 8.07
N GLN A 96 4.01 0.57 7.89
CA GLN A 96 2.81 -0.10 7.36
C GLN A 96 3.02 -0.59 5.93
N ASP A 97 3.65 0.22 5.07
CA ASP A 97 3.91 -0.16 3.68
C ASP A 97 4.83 -1.38 3.59
N LEU A 98 5.83 -1.50 4.46
CA LEU A 98 6.67 -2.70 4.56
C LEU A 98 5.85 -3.94 4.95
N GLU A 99 4.91 -3.80 5.89
CA GLU A 99 4.04 -4.89 6.31
C GLU A 99 3.06 -5.30 5.20
N ILE A 100 2.48 -4.33 4.49
CA ILE A 100 1.61 -4.58 3.33
C ILE A 100 2.37 -5.36 2.23
N LEU A 101 3.61 -4.96 1.94
CA LEU A 101 4.46 -5.66 0.99
C LEU A 101 4.73 -7.11 1.42
N ASP A 102 4.99 -7.34 2.70
CA ASP A 102 5.20 -8.70 3.24
C ASP A 102 3.97 -9.59 3.07
N TYR A 103 2.75 -9.07 3.32
CA TYR A 103 1.51 -9.82 3.05
C TYR A 103 1.34 -10.16 1.57
N ILE A 104 1.61 -9.21 0.68
CA ILE A 104 1.51 -9.43 -0.77
C ILE A 104 2.52 -10.49 -1.23
N GLU A 105 3.76 -10.41 -0.76
CA GLU A 105 4.80 -11.38 -1.10
C GLU A 105 4.47 -12.80 -0.61
N LYS A 106 3.92 -12.92 0.60
CA LYS A 106 3.46 -14.20 1.15
C LYS A 106 2.37 -14.83 0.28
N GLU A 107 1.34 -14.05 -0.08
CA GLU A 107 0.23 -14.58 -0.90
C GLU A 107 0.70 -14.90 -2.33
N LYS A 108 1.56 -14.06 -2.93
CA LYS A 108 2.18 -14.35 -4.22
C LYS A 108 2.93 -15.68 -4.20
N ASN A 109 3.74 -15.93 -3.18
CA ASN A 109 4.49 -17.18 -3.05
C ASN A 109 3.57 -18.39 -2.88
N LYS A 110 2.50 -18.25 -2.10
CA LYS A 110 1.46 -19.28 -1.96
C LYS A 110 0.81 -19.63 -3.30
N ILE A 111 0.36 -18.64 -4.06
CA ILE A 111 -0.22 -18.85 -5.40
C ILE A 111 0.77 -19.58 -6.33
N ILE A 112 2.05 -19.22 -6.31
CA ILE A 112 3.07 -19.88 -7.13
C ILE A 112 3.20 -21.37 -6.75
N ILE A 113 3.19 -21.70 -5.45
CA ILE A 113 3.26 -23.09 -4.97
C ILE A 113 2.01 -23.86 -5.42
N ASP A 114 0.83 -23.27 -5.29
CA ASP A 114 -0.44 -23.88 -5.68
C ASP A 114 -0.47 -24.18 -7.19
N LEU A 115 -0.05 -23.23 -8.02
CA LEU A 115 0.04 -23.40 -9.48
C LEU A 115 1.01 -24.51 -9.88
N LYS A 116 2.17 -24.61 -9.22
CA LYS A 116 3.13 -25.71 -9.44
C LYS A 116 2.51 -27.05 -9.09
N THR A 117 1.82 -27.13 -7.95
CA THR A 117 1.19 -28.35 -7.44
C THR A 117 0.07 -28.82 -8.37
N LEU A 118 -0.78 -27.90 -8.84
CA LEU A 118 -1.83 -28.19 -9.82
C LEU A 118 -1.24 -28.69 -11.15
N THR A 119 -0.16 -28.09 -11.62
CA THR A 119 0.53 -28.52 -12.85
C THR A 119 1.09 -29.93 -12.70
N THR A 120 1.70 -30.26 -11.57
CA THR A 120 2.18 -31.63 -11.29
C THR A 120 1.03 -32.62 -11.16
N GLY A 121 -0.06 -32.27 -10.49
CA GLY A 121 -1.24 -33.11 -10.36
C GLY A 121 -1.89 -33.41 -11.71
N ARG A 122 -2.00 -32.40 -12.59
CA ARG A 122 -2.51 -32.58 -13.96
C ARG A 122 -1.63 -33.52 -14.77
N LYS A 123 -0.30 -33.41 -14.67
CA LYS A 123 0.63 -34.35 -15.33
C LYS A 123 0.46 -35.78 -14.83
N ALA A 124 0.31 -35.96 -13.51
CA ALA A 124 0.10 -37.29 -12.92
C ALA A 124 -1.24 -37.91 -13.38
N LEU A 125 -2.32 -37.12 -13.42
CA LEU A 125 -3.62 -37.54 -13.95
C LEU A 125 -3.56 -37.91 -15.44
N SER A 126 -2.89 -37.10 -16.27
CA SER A 126 -2.69 -37.42 -17.68
C SER A 126 -1.86 -38.68 -17.89
N ALA A 127 -0.81 -38.90 -17.09
CA ALA A 127 -0.03 -40.15 -17.15
C ALA A 127 -0.88 -41.37 -16.80
N TYR A 128 -1.75 -41.26 -15.80
CA TYR A 128 -2.66 -42.35 -15.39
C TYR A 128 -3.71 -42.68 -16.46
N GLN A 129 -4.26 -41.68 -17.16
CA GLN A 129 -5.20 -41.89 -18.26
C GLN A 129 -4.58 -42.65 -19.45
N HIS A 130 -3.28 -42.44 -19.71
CA HIS A 130 -2.56 -43.11 -20.80
C HIS A 130 -1.94 -44.45 -20.42
N SER A 131 -1.88 -44.79 -19.14
CA SER A 131 -1.27 -46.05 -18.65
C SER A 131 -2.27 -47.19 -18.45
N THR A 132 -3.49 -47.11 -19.00
CA THR A 132 -4.41 -48.27 -19.03
C THR A 132 -3.94 -49.20 -20.15
N PRO A 133 -3.29 -50.35 -19.87
CA PRO A 133 -2.96 -51.31 -20.91
C PRO A 133 -4.29 -51.97 -21.31
N LEU A 134 -4.65 -51.91 -22.60
CA LEU A 134 -5.60 -52.85 -23.15
C LEU A 134 -5.01 -54.26 -22.94
N HIS A 135 -5.46 -54.92 -21.88
CA HIS A 135 -5.30 -56.35 -21.71
C HIS A 135 -6.18 -57.02 -22.78
N ARG A 136 -5.65 -57.11 -24.00
CA ARG A 136 -6.14 -58.09 -24.98
C ARG A 136 -5.69 -59.45 -24.45
N LEU A 137 -6.60 -60.11 -23.73
CA LEU A 137 -6.60 -61.56 -23.63
C LEU A 137 -6.82 -62.08 -25.06
N ASP A 138 -5.74 -62.42 -25.75
CA ASP A 138 -5.79 -63.40 -26.82
C ASP A 138 -5.95 -64.75 -26.12
N GLU A 139 -7.21 -65.18 -25.92
CA GLU A 139 -7.52 -66.59 -25.71
C GLU A 139 -7.34 -67.28 -27.07
N GLU A 140 -6.16 -67.86 -27.30
CA GLU A 140 -6.03 -69.03 -28.15
C GLU A 140 -6.61 -70.23 -27.39
N LEU A 141 -7.69 -70.82 -27.90
CA LEU A 141 -7.96 -72.27 -27.99
C LEU A 141 -9.25 -72.57 -28.76
#